data_AF-A0A941APN6-F1
#
_entry.id   AF-A0A941APN6-F1
#
_cell.length_a   1.000
_cell.length_b   1.000
_cell.length_c   1.000
_cell.angle_alpha   90.00
_cell.angle_beta   90.00
_cell.angle_gamma   90.00
#
_symmetry.space_group_name_H-M   'P 1'
#
loop_
_entity.id
_entity.type
_entity.pdbx_description
1 polymer ?
#
loop_
_entity_poly.entity_id
_entity_poly.type
_entity_poly.pdbx_seq_one_letter_code
_entity_poly.pdbx_strand_id
1 'polypeptide(L)' 'MLKDFTSDQKFYIYHHLNVLGLERGLSQIGHRINRSEKAIKELYFQLHKKQKSHQTAI' A
#
# COMPACT_ATOMS: atom_id res chain seq x y z
N MET A 1 11.93 -9.21 -1.04
CA MET A 1 10.96 -9.24 -2.16
C MET A 1 9.95 -8.08 -2.05
N LEU A 2 10.42 -6.84 -1.92
CA LEU A 2 9.61 -5.60 -1.95
C LEU A 2 10.02 -4.68 -3.11
N LYS A 3 10.97 -5.14 -3.94
CA LYS A 3 11.45 -4.45 -5.14
C LYS A 3 10.50 -4.62 -6.34
N ASP A 4 9.48 -5.46 -6.20
CA ASP A 4 8.60 -5.92 -7.29
C ASP A 4 7.32 -5.09 -7.50
N PHE A 5 7.15 -3.99 -6.76
CA PHE A 5 6.03 -3.06 -6.97
C PHE A 5 6.51 -1.82 -7.71
N THR A 6 5.86 -1.51 -8.83
CA THR A 6 6.12 -0.26 -9.58
C THR A 6 5.64 0.95 -8.78
N SER A 7 6.14 2.14 -9.13
CA SER A 7 5.71 3.39 -8.50
C SER A 7 4.20 3.60 -8.62
N ASP A 8 3.61 3.33 -9.79
CA ASP A 8 2.17 3.35 -10.01
C ASP A 8 1.41 2.37 -9.11
N GLN A 9 1.90 1.13 -8.97
CA GLN A 9 1.26 0.16 -8.08
C GLN A 9 1.30 0.61 -6.62
N LYS A 10 2.41 1.21 -6.17
CA LYS A 10 2.53 1.76 -4.81
C LYS A 10 1.54 2.89 -4.59
N PHE A 11 1.44 3.81 -5.55
CA PHE A 11 0.52 4.93 -5.49
C PHE A 11 -0.95 4.45 -5.47
N TYR A 12 -1.28 3.53 -6.39
CA TYR A 12 -2.59 2.89 -6.45
C TYR A 12 -2.95 2.21 -5.13
N ILE A 13 -2.08 1.34 -4.59
CA ILE A 13 -2.31 0.64 -3.32
C ILE A 13 -2.55 1.64 -2.20
N TYR A 14 -1.69 2.65 -2.08
CA TYR A 14 -1.80 3.64 -1.00
C TYR A 14 -3.11 4.43 -1.05
N HIS A 15 -3.45 4.99 -2.21
CA HIS A 15 -4.68 5.76 -2.38
C HIS A 15 -5.93 4.89 -2.21
N HIS A 16 -5.93 3.71 -2.83
CA HIS A 16 -7.10 2.84 -2.85
C HIS A 16 -7.41 2.28 -1.46
N LEU A 17 -6.38 1.92 -0.67
CA LEU A 17 -6.54 1.52 0.73
C LEU A 17 -6.93 2.68 1.65
N ASN A 18 -6.46 3.91 1.39
CA ASN A 18 -6.90 5.08 2.14
C ASN A 18 -8.38 5.42 1.90
N VAL A 19 -8.89 5.17 0.69
CA VAL A 19 -10.29 5.45 0.34
C VAL A 19 -11.24 4.34 0.80
N LEU A 20 -10.90 3.08 0.56
CA LEU A 20 -11.79 1.93 0.82
C LEU A 20 -11.59 1.30 2.20
N GLY A 21 -10.48 1.62 2.87
CA GLY A 21 -10.05 0.91 4.08
C GLY A 21 -9.36 -0.42 3.77
N LEU A 22 -8.64 -0.92 4.78
CA LEU A 22 -7.80 -2.12 4.66
C LEU A 22 -8.61 -3.38 4.30
N GLU A 23 -9.75 -3.61 4.94
CA GLU A 23 -10.50 -4.86 4.80
C GLU A 23 -11.07 -5.05 3.39
N ARG A 24 -11.68 -4.01 2.82
CA ARG A 24 -12.26 -4.07 1.47
C ARG A 24 -11.21 -3.91 0.38
N GLY A 25 -10.24 -3.01 0.59
CA GLY A 25 -9.25 -2.71 -0.43
C GLY A 25 -8.22 -3.82 -0.61
N LEU A 26 -7.82 -4.56 0.44
CA LEU A 26 -6.84 -5.65 0.29
C LEU A 26 -7.32 -6.76 -0.65
N SER A 27 -8.58 -7.19 -0.50
CA SER A 27 -9.19 -8.23 -1.33
C SER A 27 -9.32 -7.79 -2.80
N GLN A 28 -9.79 -6.55 -3.03
CA GLN A 28 -9.94 -6.02 -4.39
C GLN A 28 -8.60 -5.79 -5.08
N ILE A 29 -7.62 -5.25 -4.37
CA ILE A 29 -6.31 -4.97 -4.95
C ILE A 29 -5.55 -6.27 -5.20
N GLY A 30 -5.59 -7.23 -4.26
CA GLY A 30 -4.94 -8.53 -4.39
C GLY A 30 -5.26 -9.24 -5.69
N HIS A 31 -6.54 -9.26 -6.06
CA HIS A 31 -7.00 -9.81 -7.32
C HIS A 31 -6.50 -9.02 -8.55
N ARG A 32 -6.47 -7.69 -8.47
CA ARG A 32 -6.13 -6.82 -9.60
C ARG A 32 -4.64 -6.81 -9.95
N ILE A 33 -3.77 -6.86 -8.94
CA ILE A 33 -2.32 -6.80 -9.14
C ILE A 33 -1.64 -8.16 -9.03
N ASN A 34 -2.41 -9.24 -8.85
CA ASN A 34 -1.93 -10.62 -8.70
C ASN A 34 -0.82 -10.73 -7.63
N ARG A 35 -1.09 -10.14 -6.46
CA ARG A 35 -0.20 -10.17 -5.30
C ARG A 35 -0.96 -10.60 -4.07
N SER A 36 -0.27 -11.26 -3.15
CA SER A 36 -0.82 -11.68 -1.88
C SER A 36 -1.18 -10.46 -1.01
N GLU A 37 -2.32 -10.54 -0.34
CA GLU A 37 -2.82 -9.48 0.55
C GLU A 37 -1.81 -9.10 1.63
N LYS A 38 -1.06 -10.09 2.13
CA LYS A 38 0.04 -9.87 3.08
C LYS A 38 1.10 -8.89 2.54
N ALA A 39 1.54 -9.07 1.29
CA ALA A 39 2.54 -8.21 0.68
C ALA A 39 2.01 -6.78 0.46
N ILE A 40 0.73 -6.65 0.09
CA ILE A 40 0.05 -5.36 -0.11
C ILE A 40 -0.08 -4.62 1.23
N LYS A 41 -0.46 -5.33 2.29
CA LYS A 41 -0.58 -4.81 3.65
C LYS A 41 0.77 -4.33 4.17
N GLU A 42 1.82 -5.14 4.04
CA GLU A 42 3.18 -4.74 4.43
C GLU A 42 3.65 -3.49 3.68
N LEU A 43 3.40 -3.42 2.37
CA LEU A 43 3.74 -2.24 1.56
C LEU A 43 2.98 -0.99 2.02
N TYR A 44 1.68 -1.10 2.28
CA TYR A 44 0.86 0.02 2.78
C TYR A 44 1.42 0.57 4.10
N PHE A 45 1.73 -0.28 5.07
CA PHE A 45 2.30 0.16 6.35
C PHE A 45 3.68 0.81 6.18
N GLN A 46 4.51 0.32 5.27
CA GLN A 46 5.81 0.94 4.99
C GLN A 46 5.65 2.33 4.35
N LEU A 47 4.72 2.49 3.40
CA LEU A 47 4.41 3.77 2.77
C LEU A 47 3.84 4.77 3.79
N HIS A 48 2.92 4.30 4.64
CA HIS A 48 2.31 5.13 5.67
C HIS A 48 3.33 5.55 6.75
N LYS A 49 4.23 4.65 7.18
CA LYS A 49 5.32 4.97 8.11
C LYS A 49 6.30 5.98 7.51
N LYS A 50 6.64 5.87 6.22
CA LYS A 50 7.48 6.85 5.51
C LYS A 50 6.84 8.23 5.45
N GLN A 51 5.53 8.34 5.25
CA GLN A 51 4.85 9.63 5.28
C GLN A 51 4.84 10.26 6.68
N LYS A 52 4.53 9.47 7.73
CA LYS A 52 4.59 9.99 9.10
C LYS A 52 5.99 10.42 9.51
N SER A 53 7.03 9.70 9.10
CA SER A 53 8.42 10.05 9.42
C SER A 53 8.87 11.38 8.79
N HIS A 54 8.28 11.81 7.68
CA HIS A 54 8.57 13.12 7.08
C HIS A 54 7.72 14.25 7.67
N GLN A 55 6.62 13.93 8.37
CA GLN A 55 5.75 14.93 8.99
C GLN A 55 6.25 15.39 10.38
N THR A 56 7.17 14.65 11.02
CA THR A 56 7.78 15.03 12.30
C THR A 56 9.13 15.76 12.17
N ALA A 57 9.47 16.23 10.97
CA ALA A 57 10.71 16.96 10.69
C ALA A 57 10.47 18.46 10.45
N ILE A 58 9.49 19.04 11.16
CA ILE A 58 9.18 20.47 11.22
C ILE A 58 9.05 20.91 12.67
#